data_AF-A0A367IN76-F1
#
_entry.id   AF-A0A367IN76-F1
#
_cell.length_a   1.000
_cell.length_b   1.000
_cell.length_c   1.000
_cell.angle_alpha   90.00
_cell.angle_beta   90.00
_cell.angle_gamma   90.00
#
_symmetry.space_group_name_H-M   'P 1'
#
loop_
_entity.id
_entity.type
_entity.pdbx_description
1 polymer ?
#
loop_
_entity_poly.entity_id
_entity_poly.type
_entity_poly.pdbx_seq_one_letter_code
_entity_poly.pdbx_strand_id
1 'polypeptide(L)'
;VLEQLTGQTPVYSKARYTVRTFSIRRNEKIAVHVTVRGPKAEEILERGLKVKEYELKTRNFSETGNFGFGIDEHIDLGIKYDPSIGIYGMDYFVVMGRPGYRVSRRKHCKSTVGTSHRIKKEESIEWFKNRFDGVVSNKN
;
A
#
# COMPACT_ATOMS: atom_id res chain seq x y z
N VAL A 1 -5.28 -12.76 -9.81
CA VAL A 1 -5.81 -11.58 -9.10
C VAL A 1 -4.91 -10.35 -9.19
N LEU A 2 -3.74 -10.27 -8.53
CA LEU A 2 -2.91 -9.03 -8.55
C LEU A 2 -2.48 -8.58 -9.96
N GLU A 3 -2.14 -9.53 -10.83
CA GLU A 3 -1.79 -9.23 -12.22
C GLU A 3 -2.99 -8.68 -13.01
N GLN A 4 -4.20 -9.17 -12.76
CA GLN A 4 -5.42 -8.64 -13.39
C GLN A 4 -5.74 -7.22 -12.88
N LEU A 5 -5.49 -6.95 -11.60
CA LEU A 5 -5.71 -5.62 -11.01
C LEU A 5 -4.70 -4.59 -11.53
N THR A 6 -3.43 -4.98 -11.67
CA THR A 6 -2.32 -4.04 -11.91
C THR A 6 -1.77 -4.05 -13.34
N GLY A 7 -2.04 -5.11 -14.10
CA GLY A 7 -1.47 -5.36 -15.42
C GLY A 7 0.05 -5.61 -15.40
N GLN A 8 0.62 -5.98 -14.25
CA GLN A 8 2.05 -6.25 -14.09
C GLN A 8 2.26 -7.63 -13.47
N THR A 9 3.29 -8.33 -13.93
CA THR A 9 3.69 -9.61 -13.34
C THR A 9 4.19 -9.40 -11.90
N PRO A 10 3.54 -10.00 -10.90
CA PRO A 10 3.87 -9.75 -9.51
C PRO A 10 5.10 -10.55 -9.06
N VAL A 11 5.71 -10.14 -7.95
CA VAL A 11 6.91 -10.77 -7.40
C VAL A 11 6.55 -11.63 -6.20
N TYR A 12 7.04 -12.88 -6.21
CA TYR A 12 6.89 -13.81 -5.08
C TYR A 12 7.89 -13.50 -3.96
N SER A 13 7.36 -13.34 -2.76
CA SER A 13 8.13 -13.17 -1.52
C SER A 13 8.35 -14.51 -0.83
N LYS A 14 9.59 -14.76 -0.43
CA LYS A 14 10.01 -15.98 0.24
C LYS A 14 10.08 -15.79 1.75
N ALA A 15 9.70 -16.81 2.52
CA ALA A 15 9.84 -16.84 3.96
C ALA A 15 11.32 -16.83 4.38
N ARG A 16 11.68 -15.96 5.33
CA ARG A 16 13.03 -15.91 5.90
C ARG A 16 13.24 -16.91 7.03
N TYR A 17 12.18 -17.22 7.77
CA TYR A 17 12.20 -18.08 8.95
C TYR A 17 11.28 -19.28 8.74
N THR A 18 11.65 -20.41 9.35
CA THR A 18 10.75 -21.56 9.48
C THR A 18 9.97 -21.37 10.77
N VAL A 19 8.64 -21.32 10.68
CA VAL A 19 7.75 -21.18 11.83
C VAL A 19 6.72 -22.31 11.76
N ARG A 20 6.89 -23.32 12.61
CA ARG A 20 6.07 -24.55 12.57
C ARG A 20 4.60 -24.31 12.88
N THR A 21 4.30 -23.37 13.78
CA THR A 21 2.91 -23.00 14.14
C THR A 21 2.12 -22.42 12.99
N PHE A 22 2.79 -21.75 12.05
CA PHE A 22 2.18 -21.24 10.81
C PHE A 22 2.38 -22.18 9.62
N SER A 23 2.95 -23.37 9.83
CA SER A 23 3.28 -24.33 8.77
C SER A 23 4.18 -23.77 7.66
N ILE A 24 5.02 -22.77 7.97
CA ILE A 24 5.89 -22.10 6.99
C ILE A 24 7.33 -22.64 7.08
N ARG A 25 7.94 -22.93 5.93
CA ARG A 25 9.36 -23.31 5.82
C ARG A 25 10.21 -22.18 5.22
N ARG A 26 11.49 -22.12 5.62
CA ARG A 26 12.45 -21.16 5.04
C ARG A 26 12.54 -21.32 3.52
N ASN A 27 12.59 -20.20 2.82
CA ASN A 27 12.62 -20.06 1.36
C ASN A 27 11.33 -20.45 0.62
N GLU A 28 10.28 -20.88 1.32
CA GLU A 28 8.97 -21.13 0.75
C GLU A 28 8.33 -19.81 0.27
N LYS A 29 7.60 -19.86 -0.85
CA LYS A 29 6.89 -18.69 -1.39
C LYS A 29 5.58 -18.53 -0.63
N ILE A 30 5.49 -17.50 0.21
CA ILE A 30 4.35 -17.31 1.13
C ILE A 30 3.49 -16.10 0.79
N ALA A 31 4.02 -15.16 0.04
CA ALA A 31 3.33 -13.92 -0.29
C ALA A 31 3.68 -13.46 -1.70
N VAL A 32 2.87 -12.56 -2.22
CA VAL A 32 3.03 -11.97 -3.54
C VAL A 32 2.76 -10.47 -3.42
N HIS A 33 3.55 -9.65 -4.10
CA HIS A 33 3.39 -8.21 -4.06
C HIS A 33 3.71 -7.58 -5.42
N VAL A 34 3.19 -6.37 -5.62
CA VAL A 34 3.42 -5.56 -6.80
C VAL A 34 3.59 -4.11 -6.36
N THR A 35 4.46 -3.36 -7.02
CA THR A 35 4.64 -1.92 -6.76
C THR A 35 4.23 -1.14 -8.00
N VAL A 36 3.10 -0.46 -7.92
CA VAL A 36 2.60 0.39 -9.01
C VAL A 36 3.02 1.85 -8.74
N ARG A 37 3.30 2.61 -9.81
CA ARG A 37 3.68 4.03 -9.74
C ARG A 37 3.00 4.84 -10.84
N GLY A 38 2.92 6.14 -10.64
CA GLY A 38 2.34 7.08 -11.61
C GLY A 38 0.81 6.99 -11.68
N PRO A 39 0.20 7.34 -12.82
CA PRO A 39 -1.26 7.43 -12.96
C PRO A 39 -2.00 6.14 -12.60
N LYS A 40 -1.44 4.98 -12.95
CA LYS A 40 -2.02 3.67 -12.60
C LYS A 40 -2.13 3.45 -11.09
N ALA A 41 -1.20 3.99 -10.31
CA ALA A 41 -1.24 3.85 -8.86
C ALA A 41 -2.38 4.68 -8.27
N GLU A 42 -2.65 5.87 -8.81
CA GLU A 42 -3.77 6.71 -8.39
C GLU A 42 -5.12 6.05 -8.70
N GLU A 43 -5.28 5.49 -9.90
CA GLU A 43 -6.50 4.76 -10.30
C GLU A 43 -6.79 3.56 -9.38
N ILE A 44 -5.76 2.75 -9.10
CA ILE A 44 -5.89 1.58 -8.22
C ILE A 44 -6.18 2.01 -6.78
N LEU A 45 -5.53 3.07 -6.31
CA LEU A 45 -5.79 3.63 -4.98
C LEU A 45 -7.22 4.13 -4.84
N GLU A 46 -7.73 4.85 -5.84
CA GLU A 46 -9.10 5.37 -5.85
C GLU A 46 -10.13 4.24 -5.79
N ARG A 47 -9.93 3.16 -6.57
CA ARG A 47 -10.78 1.96 -6.48
C ARG A 47 -10.76 1.34 -5.09
N GLY A 48 -9.59 1.24 -4.46
CA GLY A 48 -9.46 0.70 -3.10
C GLY A 48 -10.12 1.58 -2.04
N LEU A 49 -9.97 2.90 -2.15
CA LEU A 49 -10.59 3.86 -1.22
C LEU A 49 -12.11 3.88 -1.35
N LYS A 50 -12.64 3.70 -2.55
CA LYS A 50 -14.09 3.60 -2.78
C LYS A 50 -14.73 2.44 -2.01
N VAL A 51 -14.05 1.29 -1.92
CA VAL A 51 -14.49 0.13 -1.12
C VAL A 51 -14.52 0.46 0.38
N LYS A 52 -13.65 1.36 0.84
CA LYS A 52 -13.61 1.85 2.22
C LYS A 52 -14.41 3.14 2.42
N GLU A 53 -15.27 3.50 1.47
CA GLU A 53 -16.11 4.71 1.53
C GLU A 53 -15.31 5.99 1.80
N TYR A 54 -14.05 6.02 1.36
CA TYR A 54 -13.09 7.10 1.62
C TYR A 54 -12.88 7.42 3.12
N GLU A 55 -13.23 6.49 4.03
CA GLU A 55 -12.96 6.61 5.46
C GLU A 55 -11.71 5.82 5.86
N LEU A 56 -10.77 6.49 6.54
CA LEU A 56 -9.60 5.86 7.14
C LEU A 56 -9.46 6.25 8.62
N LYS A 57 -8.80 5.41 9.42
CA LYS A 57 -8.53 5.74 10.83
C LYS A 57 -7.19 6.47 10.96
N THR A 58 -7.05 7.30 11.97
CA THR A 58 -5.78 8.01 12.26
C THR A 58 -4.59 7.05 12.48
N ARG A 59 -4.83 5.81 12.93
CA ARG A 59 -3.80 4.78 13.10
C ARG A 59 -3.25 4.24 11.78
N ASN A 60 -3.97 4.40 10.67
CA ASN A 60 -3.54 3.94 9.35
C ASN A 60 -2.39 4.80 8.79
N PHE A 61 -2.18 5.99 9.34
CA PHE A 61 -1.13 6.93 8.95
C PHE A 61 0.10 6.77 9.86
N SER A 62 1.25 6.51 9.26
CA SER A 62 2.54 6.38 9.93
C SER A 62 3.11 7.75 10.30
N GLU A 63 4.02 7.76 11.28
CA GLU A 63 4.79 8.97 11.64
C GLU A 63 5.61 9.52 10.46
N THR A 64 6.01 8.65 9.54
CA THR A 64 6.76 8.99 8.33
C THR A 64 5.88 9.51 7.18
N GLY A 65 4.58 9.72 7.43
CA GLY A 65 3.63 10.25 6.44
C GLY A 65 3.16 9.24 5.40
N ASN A 66 3.46 7.96 5.57
CA ASN A 66 2.92 6.91 4.70
C ASN A 66 1.60 6.41 5.29
N PHE A 67 0.75 5.79 4.48
CA PHE A 67 -0.48 5.22 5.00
C PHE A 67 -0.84 3.93 4.28
N GLY A 68 -1.68 3.12 4.91
CA GLY A 68 -2.14 1.88 4.32
C GLY A 68 -3.44 1.39 4.92
N PHE A 69 -4.14 0.56 4.16
CA PHE A 69 -5.40 -0.04 4.54
C PHE A 69 -5.54 -1.42 3.88
N GLY A 70 -6.25 -2.32 4.55
CA GLY A 70 -6.56 -3.65 4.05
C GLY A 70 -7.99 -3.72 3.51
N ILE A 71 -8.19 -4.51 2.48
CA ILE A 71 -9.50 -4.92 1.97
C ILE A 71 -9.60 -6.43 2.16
N ASP A 72 -10.72 -6.89 2.71
CA ASP A 72 -10.91 -8.30 3.04
C ASP A 72 -11.26 -9.14 1.79
N GLU A 73 -11.98 -8.54 0.83
CA GLU A 73 -12.40 -9.20 -0.40
C GLU A 73 -12.02 -8.39 -1.64
N HIS A 74 -11.29 -8.99 -2.56
CA HIS A 74 -10.93 -8.34 -3.82
C HIS A 74 -12.07 -8.22 -4.83
N ILE A 75 -13.19 -8.88 -4.61
CA ILE A 75 -14.35 -8.83 -5.52
C ILE A 75 -14.93 -7.41 -5.54
N ASP A 76 -14.89 -6.72 -4.40
CA ASP A 76 -15.35 -5.33 -4.24
C ASP A 76 -14.57 -4.34 -5.14
N LEU A 77 -13.38 -4.72 -5.62
CA LEU A 77 -12.57 -3.92 -6.53
C LEU A 77 -13.04 -4.00 -8.00
N GLY A 78 -14.11 -4.75 -8.28
CA GLY A 78 -14.69 -4.91 -9.62
C GLY A 78 -14.06 -6.04 -10.45
N ILE A 79 -13.30 -6.95 -9.83
CA ILE A 79 -12.77 -8.14 -10.49
C ILE A 79 -13.87 -9.20 -10.52
N LYS A 80 -14.10 -9.81 -11.70
CA LYS A 80 -15.06 -10.91 -11.83
C LYS A 80 -14.65 -12.07 -10.94
N TYR A 81 -15.61 -12.60 -10.20
CA TYR A 81 -15.41 -13.77 -9.35
C TYR A 81 -15.12 -15.02 -10.20
N ASP A 82 -14.09 -15.75 -9.81
CA ASP A 82 -13.72 -17.05 -10.36
C ASP A 82 -13.65 -18.09 -9.22
N PRO A 83 -14.55 -19.09 -9.19
CA PRO A 83 -14.56 -20.13 -8.15
C PRO A 83 -13.25 -20.91 -8.03
N SER A 84 -12.45 -20.99 -9.10
CA SER A 84 -11.17 -21.71 -9.09
C SER A 84 -10.06 -20.97 -8.35
N ILE A 85 -10.15 -19.63 -8.28
CA ILE A 85 -9.15 -18.76 -7.65
C ILE A 85 -9.50 -18.53 -6.18
N GLY A 86 -10.79 -18.41 -5.86
CA GLY A 86 -11.27 -18.10 -4.51
C GLY A 86 -11.19 -16.62 -4.16
N ILE A 87 -11.51 -16.31 -2.89
CA ILE A 87 -11.54 -14.94 -2.36
C ILE A 87 -10.24 -14.66 -1.61
N TYR A 88 -9.65 -13.50 -1.90
CA TYR A 88 -8.41 -13.04 -1.28
C TYR A 88 -8.59 -11.62 -0.76
N GLY A 89 -8.09 -11.39 0.45
CA GLY A 89 -7.84 -10.05 0.97
C GLY A 89 -6.53 -9.48 0.43
N MET A 90 -6.41 -8.16 0.48
CA MET A 90 -5.24 -7.43 0.01
C MET A 90 -4.93 -6.24 0.89
N ASP A 91 -3.64 -5.98 1.09
CA ASP A 91 -3.14 -4.79 1.76
C ASP A 91 -2.65 -3.76 0.76
N TYR A 92 -3.13 -2.53 0.92
CA TYR A 92 -2.66 -1.35 0.22
C TYR A 92 -1.71 -0.59 1.13
N PHE A 93 -0.53 -0.26 0.61
CA PHE A 93 0.43 0.60 1.30
C PHE A 93 0.91 1.70 0.36
N VAL A 94 0.57 2.93 0.69
CA VAL A 94 0.85 4.13 -0.07
C VAL A 94 2.06 4.83 0.54
N VAL A 95 3.09 5.00 -0.27
CA VAL A 95 4.31 5.70 0.12
C VAL A 95 4.25 7.13 -0.40
N MET A 96 4.14 8.08 0.52
CA MET A 96 4.12 9.50 0.20
C MET A 96 5.55 10.00 -0.07
N GLY A 97 5.69 10.99 -0.94
CA GLY A 97 6.99 11.58 -1.25
C GLY A 97 6.89 12.95 -1.88
N ARG A 98 7.81 13.84 -1.51
CA ARG A 98 8.02 15.12 -2.19
C ARG A 98 9.06 14.95 -3.30
N PRO A 99 9.01 15.76 -4.37
CA PRO A 99 10.14 15.89 -5.29
C PRO A 99 11.44 16.15 -4.50
N GLY A 100 12.54 15.48 -4.86
CA GLY A 100 13.82 15.59 -4.14
C GLY A 100 14.16 14.41 -3.22
N TYR A 101 13.22 13.52 -2.91
CA TYR A 101 13.50 12.30 -2.13
C TYR A 101 14.51 11.34 -2.78
N ARG A 102 14.81 11.53 -4.07
CA ARG A 102 15.83 10.75 -4.79
C ARG A 102 17.23 10.87 -4.17
N VAL A 103 17.54 11.96 -3.46
CA VAL A 103 18.89 12.20 -2.88
C VAL A 103 19.33 11.08 -1.93
N SER A 104 18.41 10.44 -1.21
CA SER A 104 18.70 9.31 -0.33
C SER A 104 18.78 7.96 -1.02
N ARG A 105 18.37 7.88 -2.29
CA ARG A 105 18.27 6.63 -3.06
C ARG A 105 19.27 6.55 -4.22
N ARG A 106 19.79 7.68 -4.70
CA ARG A 106 20.77 7.74 -5.79
C ARG A 106 22.10 7.08 -5.39
N LYS A 107 22.79 6.49 -6.37
CA LYS A 107 24.12 5.87 -6.19
C LYS A 107 25.21 6.92 -5.97
N HIS A 108 25.23 7.96 -6.82
CA HIS A 108 26.22 9.02 -6.77
C HIS A 108 25.85 10.10 -5.75
N CYS A 109 26.79 10.54 -4.92
CA CYS A 109 26.61 11.57 -3.89
C CYS A 109 25.33 11.39 -3.06
N LYS A 110 25.12 10.19 -2.52
CA LYS A 110 23.97 9.91 -1.65
C LYS A 110 24.05 10.79 -0.40
N SER A 111 22.93 11.40 -0.01
CA SER A 111 22.81 12.19 1.21
C SER A 111 21.45 11.95 1.88
N THR A 112 21.27 12.43 3.11
CA THR A 112 20.03 12.29 3.85
C THR A 112 18.99 13.32 3.40
N VAL A 113 17.71 13.00 3.60
CA VAL A 113 16.62 13.98 3.43
C VAL A 113 16.50 14.77 4.72
N GLY A 114 16.63 16.09 4.63
CA GLY A 114 16.52 17.02 5.76
C GLY A 114 15.14 16.98 6.41
N THR A 115 15.07 17.26 7.71
CA THR A 115 13.86 17.11 8.51
C THR A 115 12.69 17.97 8.02
N SER A 116 12.96 19.19 7.56
CA SER A 116 11.94 20.09 6.99
C SER A 116 11.34 19.57 5.67
N HIS A 117 12.09 18.77 4.92
CA HIS A 117 11.63 18.17 3.66
C HIS A 117 10.90 16.85 3.88
N ARG A 118 10.97 16.26 5.07
CA ARG A 118 10.26 15.03 5.38
C ARG A 118 8.78 15.32 5.58
N ILE A 119 7.95 14.44 5.05
CA ILE A 119 6.51 14.47 5.25
C ILE A 119 6.19 13.98 6.66
N LYS A 120 5.27 14.69 7.32
CA LYS A 120 4.74 14.31 8.64
C LYS A 120 3.39 13.62 8.50
N LYS A 121 2.96 12.97 9.58
CA LYS A 121 1.65 12.31 9.66
C LYS A 121 0.50 13.28 9.37
N GLU A 122 0.53 14.46 9.97
CA GLU A 122 -0.53 15.47 9.88
C GLU A 122 -0.70 15.97 8.44
N GLU A 123 0.41 16.25 7.76
CA GLU A 123 0.42 16.67 6.35
C GLU A 123 -0.20 15.62 5.43
N SER A 124 -0.02 14.35 5.76
CA SER A 124 -0.54 13.23 4.94
C SER A 124 -2.04 13.05 5.14
N ILE A 125 -2.53 13.30 6.36
CA ILE A 125 -3.97 13.32 6.67
C ILE A 125 -4.64 14.49 5.94
N GLU A 126 -4.03 15.67 5.97
CA GLU A 126 -4.53 16.85 5.25
C GLU A 126 -4.53 16.62 3.74
N TRP A 127 -3.46 16.04 3.19
CA TRP A 127 -3.40 15.67 1.78
C TRP A 127 -4.52 14.69 1.40
N PHE A 128 -4.77 13.67 2.23
CA PHE A 128 -5.83 12.68 1.99
C PHE A 128 -7.22 13.33 1.97
N LYS A 129 -7.49 14.21 2.94
CA LYS A 129 -8.74 15.00 3.00
C LYS A 129 -8.93 15.86 1.77
N ASN A 130 -7.88 16.58 1.34
CA ASN A 130 -7.98 17.52 0.22
C ASN A 130 -8.03 16.84 -1.16
N ARG A 131 -7.37 15.68 -1.32
CA ARG A 131 -7.27 14.99 -2.61
C ARG A 131 -8.46 14.09 -2.91
N PHE A 132 -9.00 13.43 -1.89
CA PHE A 132 -10.04 12.41 -2.03
C PHE A 132 -11.32 12.75 -1.26
N ASP A 133 -11.45 13.96 -0.70
CA ASP A 133 -12.54 14.36 0.19
C ASP A 133 -12.79 13.36 1.33
N GLY A 134 -11.70 12.69 1.76
CA GLY A 134 -11.77 11.54 2.65
C GLY A 134 -11.98 11.92 4.11
N VAL A 135 -12.65 11.05 4.85
CA VAL A 135 -12.91 11.24 6.28
C VAL A 135 -11.85 10.49 7.09
N VAL A 136 -11.27 11.16 8.08
CA VAL A 136 -10.32 10.52 9.00
C VAL A 136 -10.90 10.46 10.40
N SER A 137 -11.22 9.25 10.85
CA SER A 137 -11.81 9.01 12.15
C SER A 137 -10.76 8.69 13.22
N ASN A 138 -10.98 9.24 14.42
CA ASN A 138 -10.12 9.04 15.60
C ASN A 138 -10.65 7.92 16.51
N LYS A 139 -11.39 6.95 15.95
CA LYS A 139 -11.94 5.83 16.73
C LYS A 139 -10.79 4.92 17.15
N ASN A 140 -10.62 4.77 18.47
CA ASN A 140 -9.68 3.86 19.12
C ASN A 140 -9.78 2.43 18.57
#